data_AF-A0A6B3FRQ3-F1
#
_entry.id   AF-A0A6B3FRQ3-F1
#
_cell.length_a   1.000
_cell.length_b   1.000
_cell.length_c   1.000
_cell.angle_alpha   90.00
_cell.angle_beta   90.00
_cell.angle_gamma   90.00
#
_symmetry.space_group_name_H-M   'P 1'
#
loop_
_entity.id
_entity.type
_entity.pdbx_description
1 polymer ?
#
loop_
_entity_poly.entity_id
_entity_poly.type
_entity_poly.pdbx_seq_one_letter_code
_entity_poly.pdbx_strand_id
1 'polypeptide(L)'
;HIGRIGVLDSDYAPLVIDWRAPAAAPFYRSTPKDPGRVVRRRVIRSKGRKVLGVEDDLMRPELTAYLGGEKLPVIGDGALMAALGQARSHTMRDIVSSIQAEQDLVIRAPAASVTEVT
;
A
#
# COMPACT_ATOMS: atom_id res chain seq x y z
N HIS A 1 10.51 3.85 -0.42
CA HIS A 1 9.19 4.52 -0.28
C HIS A 1 8.56 4.75 -1.65
N ILE A 2 7.31 5.21 -1.76
CA ILE A 2 6.66 5.57 -3.04
C ILE A 2 6.20 7.03 -2.99
N GLY A 3 6.39 7.79 -4.06
CA GLY A 3 6.04 9.21 -4.11
C GLY A 3 5.86 9.77 -5.53
N ARG A 4 5.60 11.08 -5.63
CA ARG A 4 5.35 11.77 -6.91
C ARG A 4 6.58 11.83 -7.82
N ILE A 5 7.76 11.90 -7.23
CA ILE A 5 9.06 12.03 -7.89
C ILE A 5 9.98 10.97 -7.28
N GLY A 6 10.69 10.23 -8.12
CA GLY A 6 11.72 9.30 -7.68
C GLY A 6 12.93 10.04 -7.10
N VAL A 7 13.47 9.53 -5.99
CA VAL A 7 14.65 10.09 -5.32
C VAL A 7 15.65 8.96 -5.10
N LEU A 8 16.88 9.19 -5.55
CA LEU A 8 18.01 8.32 -5.35
C LEU A 8 18.97 8.97 -4.34
N ASP A 9 19.73 8.17 -3.60
CA ASP A 9 20.87 8.66 -2.82
C ASP A 9 22.13 8.83 -3.68
N SER A 10 23.27 9.13 -3.04
CA SER A 10 24.56 9.31 -3.72
C SER A 10 25.07 8.06 -4.41
N ASP A 11 24.65 6.88 -3.97
CA ASP A 11 25.05 5.57 -4.51
C ASP A 11 24.01 5.06 -5.52
N TYR A 12 23.10 5.93 -5.96
CA TYR A 12 21.97 5.64 -6.85
C TYR A 12 20.97 4.62 -6.29
N ALA A 13 20.96 4.39 -4.98
CA ALA A 13 19.97 3.52 -4.36
C ALA A 13 18.64 4.27 -4.19
N PRO A 14 17.48 3.61 -4.43
CA PRO A 14 16.19 4.28 -4.42
C PRO A 14 15.69 4.56 -3.00
N LEU A 15 15.66 5.84 -2.62
CA LEU A 15 15.00 6.31 -1.40
C LEU A 15 13.49 6.38 -1.58
N VAL A 16 13.05 6.91 -2.74
CA VAL A 16 11.66 7.04 -3.16
C VAL A 16 11.50 6.54 -4.59
N ILE A 17 10.55 5.63 -4.81
CA ILE A 17 10.15 5.12 -6.13
C ILE A 17 9.04 6.03 -6.66
N ASP A 18 9.13 6.42 -7.94
CA ASP A 18 8.04 7.14 -8.62
C ASP A 18 6.79 6.25 -8.70
N TRP A 19 5.63 6.79 -8.34
CA TRP A 19 4.36 6.06 -8.32
C TRP A 19 3.95 5.44 -9.67
N ARG A 20 4.45 5.97 -10.78
CA ARG A 20 4.18 5.44 -12.13
C ARG A 20 5.10 4.28 -12.50
N ALA A 21 6.19 4.06 -11.76
CA ALA A 21 7.13 3.01 -12.07
C ALA A 21 6.49 1.61 -11.87
N PRO A 22 6.82 0.61 -12.70
CA PRO A 22 6.33 -0.76 -12.52
C PRO A 22 6.60 -1.33 -11.13
N ALA A 23 7.73 -0.94 -10.51
CA ALA A 23 8.09 -1.33 -9.15
C ALA A 23 7.11 -0.82 -8.07
N ALA A 24 6.32 0.21 -8.34
CA ALA A 24 5.28 0.71 -7.44
C ALA A 24 3.94 -0.07 -7.58
N ALA A 25 3.78 -0.92 -8.60
CA ALA A 25 2.54 -1.63 -8.86
C ALA A 25 1.99 -2.44 -7.66
N PRO A 26 2.81 -3.10 -6.82
CA PRO A 26 2.30 -3.81 -5.65
C PRO A 26 1.55 -2.92 -4.66
N PHE A 27 1.85 -1.62 -4.59
CA PHE A 27 1.11 -0.71 -3.72
C PHE A 27 -0.36 -0.61 -4.11
N TYR A 28 -0.65 -0.56 -5.41
CA TYR A 28 -2.00 -0.39 -5.94
C TYR A 28 -2.74 -1.71 -6.15
N ARG A 29 -2.02 -2.79 -6.48
CA ARG A 29 -2.63 -4.07 -6.87
C ARG A 29 -2.76 -5.09 -5.74
N SER A 30 -1.93 -4.99 -4.71
CA SER A 30 -1.97 -5.99 -3.63
C SER A 30 -3.25 -5.83 -2.82
N THR A 31 -3.90 -6.95 -2.57
CA THR A 31 -5.08 -7.05 -1.71
C THR A 31 -4.84 -8.07 -0.60
N PRO A 32 -5.62 -8.10 0.48
CA PRO A 32 -5.49 -9.16 1.48
C PRO A 32 -5.74 -10.58 0.94
N LYS A 33 -6.42 -10.73 -0.20
CA LYS A 33 -6.68 -12.02 -0.86
C LYS A 33 -5.54 -12.43 -1.78
N ASP A 34 -4.97 -11.48 -2.52
CA ASP A 34 -3.76 -11.65 -3.32
C ASP A 34 -2.70 -10.60 -2.92
N PRO A 35 -2.00 -10.83 -1.81
CA PRO A 35 -1.07 -9.85 -1.25
C PRO A 35 0.31 -9.88 -1.93
N GLY A 36 0.59 -10.88 -2.77
CA GLY A 36 1.93 -11.13 -3.30
C GLY A 36 2.98 -11.14 -2.18
N ARG A 37 3.99 -10.28 -2.29
CA ARG A 37 5.07 -10.10 -1.30
C ARG A 37 4.81 -8.98 -0.30
N VAL A 38 3.70 -8.25 -0.43
CA VAL A 38 3.39 -7.11 0.43
C VAL A 38 2.86 -7.62 1.77
N VAL A 39 3.48 -7.18 2.86
CA VAL A 39 3.03 -7.50 4.23
C VAL A 39 2.12 -6.40 4.75
N ARG A 40 2.55 -5.15 4.56
CA ARG A 40 1.87 -3.94 5.01
C ARG A 40 1.98 -2.85 3.95
N ARG A 41 0.89 -2.14 3.73
CA ARG A 41 0.85 -0.92 2.93
C ARG A 41 0.56 0.25 3.86
N ARG A 42 1.35 1.33 3.74
CA ARG A 42 1.19 2.54 4.55
C ARG A 42 0.87 3.73 3.66
N VAL A 43 -0.20 4.45 3.98
CA VAL A 43 -0.53 5.73 3.37
C VAL A 43 -0.16 6.84 4.34
N ILE A 44 0.57 7.84 3.84
CA ILE A 44 0.96 9.03 4.61
C ILE A 44 0.24 10.22 4.00
N ARG A 45 -0.65 10.86 4.77
CA ARG A 45 -1.27 12.12 4.39
C ARG A 45 -0.37 13.26 4.83
N SER A 46 0.00 14.16 3.93
CA SER A 46 0.89 15.29 4.23
C SER A 46 0.44 16.58 3.54
N LYS A 47 0.72 17.73 4.17
CA LYS A 47 0.60 19.06 3.57
C LYS A 47 1.98 19.71 3.57
N GLY A 48 2.57 19.86 2.39
CA GLY A 48 3.96 20.26 2.25
C GLY A 48 4.88 19.30 3.01
N ARG A 49 5.69 19.82 3.93
CA ARG A 49 6.60 19.03 4.77
C ARG A 49 5.95 18.46 6.04
N LYS A 50 4.68 18.78 6.32
CA LYS A 50 3.98 18.34 7.53
C LYS A 50 3.21 17.06 7.26
N VAL A 51 3.52 16.00 8.01
CA VAL A 51 2.69 14.79 8.06
C VAL A 51 1.44 15.09 8.89
N LEU A 52 0.27 14.83 8.30
CA LEU A 52 -1.05 15.03 8.90
C LEU A 52 -1.62 13.72 9.47
N GLY A 53 -1.24 12.58 8.90
CA GLY A 53 -1.72 11.29 9.35
C GLY A 53 -1.03 10.14 8.65
N VAL A 54 -1.11 8.97 9.29
CA VAL A 54 -0.54 7.71 8.80
C VAL A 54 -1.58 6.63 9.02
N GLU A 55 -1.77 5.77 8.02
CA GLU A 55 -2.75 4.71 8.02
C GLU A 55 -2.14 3.46 7.39
N ASP A 56 -2.31 2.31 8.04
CA ASP A 56 -1.77 1.04 7.56
C ASP A 56 -2.89 0.08 7.16
N ASP A 57 -2.71 -0.54 5.99
CA ASP A 57 -3.43 -1.74 5.60
C ASP A 57 -2.52 -2.96 5.77
N LEU A 58 -3.02 -4.00 6.43
CA LEU A 58 -2.34 -5.28 6.51
C LEU A 58 -2.79 -6.19 5.38
N MET A 59 -1.84 -6.54 4.51
CA MET A 59 -2.06 -7.50 3.43
C MET A 59 -1.89 -8.94 3.95
N ARG A 60 -1.05 -9.13 4.98
CA ARG A 60 -0.78 -10.42 5.64
C ARG A 60 -0.80 -10.26 7.17
N PRO A 61 -1.99 -10.19 7.80
CA PRO A 61 -2.11 -9.94 9.25
C PRO A 61 -1.54 -11.05 10.13
N GLU A 62 -1.35 -12.25 9.59
CA GLU A 62 -0.69 -13.37 10.24
C GLU A 62 0.83 -13.19 10.40
N LEU A 63 1.44 -12.30 9.60
CA LEU A 63 2.88 -12.03 9.65
C LEU A 63 3.18 -10.83 10.53
N THR A 64 4.23 -10.94 11.34
CA THR A 64 4.80 -9.80 12.07
C THR A 64 6.00 -9.28 11.30
N ALA A 65 5.95 -8.00 10.91
CA ALA A 65 7.06 -7.34 10.22
C ALA A 65 8.03 -6.70 11.23
N TYR A 66 9.32 -6.76 10.92
CA TYR A 66 10.39 -6.18 11.73
C TYR A 66 11.27 -5.26 10.88
N LEU A 67 11.81 -4.20 11.47
CA LEU A 67 12.79 -3.31 10.87
C LEU A 67 13.90 -3.04 11.88
N GLY A 68 15.14 -3.42 11.54
CA GLY A 68 16.28 -3.26 12.46
C GLY A 68 16.14 -4.07 13.76
N GLY A 69 15.45 -5.21 13.73
CA GLY A 69 15.17 -6.05 14.90
C GLY A 69 13.92 -5.68 15.69
N GLU A 70 13.35 -4.50 15.45
CA GLU A 70 12.17 -4.00 16.16
C GLU A 70 10.88 -4.31 15.41
N LYS A 71 9.82 -4.65 16.14
CA LYS A 71 8.50 -4.91 15.56
C LYS A 71 7.96 -3.61 14.96
N LEU A 72 7.55 -3.66 13.70
CA LEU A 72 6.97 -2.52 13.03
C LEU A 72 5.55 -2.25 13.57
N PRO A 73 5.27 -1.04 14.12
CA PRO A 73 3.95 -0.72 14.64
C PRO A 73 2.95 -0.56 13.51
N VAL A 74 1.73 -1.06 13.71
CA VAL A 74 0.60 -0.92 12.78
C VAL A 74 -0.34 0.15 13.32
N ILE A 75 -0.77 1.08 12.46
CA ILE A 75 -1.55 2.27 12.83
C ILE A 75 -2.90 2.27 12.09
N GLY A 76 -3.95 2.78 12.73
CA GLY A 76 -5.28 2.90 12.14
C GLY A 76 -6.02 1.56 12.08
N ASP A 77 -6.84 1.36 11.06
CA ASP A 77 -7.66 0.16 10.88
C ASP A 77 -6.82 -1.12 10.77
N GLY A 78 -5.59 -1.03 10.25
CA GLY A 78 -4.63 -2.12 10.28
C GLY A 78 -4.31 -2.62 11.69
N ALA A 79 -4.32 -1.76 12.71
CA ALA A 79 -4.08 -2.17 14.10
C ALA A 79 -5.23 -3.03 14.63
N LEU A 80 -6.48 -2.66 14.30
CA LEU A 80 -7.66 -3.47 14.60
C LEU A 80 -7.61 -4.81 13.87
N MET A 81 -7.25 -4.81 12.59
CA MET A 81 -7.12 -6.05 11.81
C MET A 81 -6.00 -6.95 12.33
N ALA A 82 -4.87 -6.38 12.80
CA ALA A 82 -3.85 -7.16 13.50
C ALA A 82 -4.41 -7.82 14.76
N ALA A 83 -5.10 -7.06 15.61
CA ALA A 83 -5.69 -7.59 16.84
C ALA A 83 -6.73 -8.68 16.56
N LEU A 84 -7.59 -8.50 15.55
CA LEU A 84 -8.61 -9.47 15.17
C LEU A 84 -8.03 -10.69 14.45
N GLY A 85 -7.01 -10.51 13.61
CA GLY A 85 -6.29 -11.60 12.93
C GLY A 85 -5.52 -12.49 13.90
N GLN A 86 -5.03 -11.93 15.02
CA GLN A 86 -4.49 -12.71 16.14
C GLN A 86 -5.59 -13.49 16.90
N ALA A 87 -6.85 -13.06 16.82
CA ALA A 87 -7.96 -13.63 17.58
C ALA A 87 -8.81 -14.67 16.82
N ARG A 88 -9.01 -14.59 15.49
CA ARG A 88 -9.77 -15.61 14.72
C ARG A 88 -9.38 -15.70 13.24
N SER A 89 -9.44 -16.93 12.71
CA SER A 89 -9.21 -17.28 11.31
C SER A 89 -10.49 -17.14 10.45
N HIS A 90 -10.34 -16.52 9.27
CA HIS A 90 -11.12 -16.67 8.03
C HIS A 90 -12.29 -15.73 7.64
N THR A 91 -13.02 -15.02 8.51
CA THR A 91 -14.33 -14.43 8.06
C THR A 91 -14.33 -12.94 7.66
N MET A 92 -13.26 -12.17 7.84
CA MET A 92 -13.27 -10.71 7.58
C MET A 92 -12.64 -10.26 6.24
N ARG A 93 -12.51 -11.16 5.25
CA ARG A 93 -11.73 -10.87 4.03
C ARG A 93 -12.52 -10.29 2.85
N ASP A 94 -13.87 -10.31 2.86
CA ASP A 94 -14.63 -10.18 1.60
C ASP A 94 -15.25 -8.81 1.27
N ILE A 95 -15.38 -7.85 2.20
CA ILE A 95 -16.15 -6.61 1.90
C ILE A 95 -15.28 -5.48 1.33
N VAL A 96 -14.05 -5.30 1.80
CA VAL A 96 -13.18 -4.17 1.37
C VAL A 96 -12.44 -4.47 0.05
N SER A 97 -12.37 -5.75 -0.35
CA SER A 97 -11.56 -6.19 -1.50
C SER A 97 -12.15 -5.82 -2.87
N SER A 98 -13.47 -5.67 -2.98
CA SER A 98 -14.14 -5.42 -4.26
C SER A 98 -14.05 -3.97 -4.72
N ILE A 99 -14.07 -3.02 -3.79
CA ILE A 99 -14.07 -1.57 -4.11
C ILE A 99 -12.68 -1.09 -4.59
N GLN A 100 -11.60 -1.79 -4.22
CA GLN A 100 -10.23 -1.37 -4.57
C GLN A 100 -9.76 -1.86 -5.96
N ALA A 101 -10.41 -2.86 -6.56
CA ALA A 101 -9.95 -3.46 -7.82
C ALA A 101 -10.33 -2.64 -9.08
N GLU A 102 -11.37 -1.82 -9.02
CA GLU A 102 -11.90 -1.11 -10.20
C GLU A 102 -11.10 0.14 -10.62
N GLN A 103 -10.21 0.68 -9.78
CA GLN A 103 -9.54 1.96 -10.06
C GLN A 103 -8.16 1.84 -10.77
N ASP A 104 -7.62 0.64 -11.04
CA ASP A 104 -6.25 0.48 -11.59
C ASP A 104 -6.16 0.58 -13.13
N LEU A 105 -7.29 0.60 -13.87
CA LEU A 105 -7.27 0.66 -15.35
C LEU A 105 -7.22 2.08 -15.93
N VAL A 106 -7.73 3.10 -15.23
CA VAL A 106 -7.90 4.45 -15.79
C VAL A 106 -6.64 5.33 -15.68
N ILE A 107 -5.76 5.06 -14.72
CA ILE A 107 -4.63 5.96 -14.40
C ILE A 107 -3.36 5.68 -15.25
N ARG A 108 -3.32 4.57 -15.99
CA ARG A 108 -2.13 4.14 -16.78
C ARG A 108 -2.17 4.46 -18.27
N ALA A 109 -3.15 5.25 -18.74
CA ALA A 109 -3.13 5.71 -20.12
C ALA A 109 -1.85 6.54 -20.37
N PRO A 110 -1.04 6.20 -21.40
CA PRO A 110 -0.02 7.11 -21.90
C PRO A 110 -0.72 8.42 -22.31
N ALA A 111 -0.06 9.56 -22.18
CA ALA A 111 -0.59 10.81 -22.72
C ALA A 111 -1.02 10.59 -24.19
N ALA A 112 -2.31 10.82 -24.45
CA ALA A 112 -3.06 10.55 -25.69
C ALA A 112 -3.83 9.20 -25.78
N SER A 113 -4.86 9.04 -24.95
CA SER A 113 -6.11 8.42 -25.41
C SER A 113 -7.24 8.66 -24.39
N VAL A 114 -8.39 9.15 -24.87
CA VAL A 114 -9.63 9.26 -24.08
C VAL A 114 -10.21 7.85 -23.90
N THR A 115 -10.62 7.49 -22.68
CA THR A 115 -11.39 6.28 -22.39
C THR A 115 -12.82 6.70 -22.05
N GLU A 116 -13.78 6.28 -22.88
CA GLU A 116 -15.21 6.40 -22.59
C GLU A 116 -15.61 5.23 -21.67
N VAL A 117 -16.30 5.55 -20.56
CA VAL A 117 -16.89 4.56 -19.66
C VAL A 117 -18.39 4.63 -19.89
N THR A 118 -18.97 3.54 -20.42
CA THR A 118 -20.42 3.38 -20.60
C THR A 118 -21.01 2.61 -19.43
#